data_AF-A0A7W1K3B0-F1
#
_entry.id   AF-A0A7W1K3B0-F1
#
_cell.length_a   1.000
_cell.length_b   1.000
_cell.length_c   1.000
_cell.angle_alpha   90.00
_cell.angle_beta   90.00
_cell.angle_gamma   90.00
#
_symmetry.space_group_name_H-M   'P 1'
#
loop_
_entity.id
_entity.type
_entity.pdbx_description
1 polymer ?
#
loop_
_entity_poly.entity_id
_entity_poly.type
_entity_poly.pdbx_seq_one_letter_code
_entity_poly.pdbx_strand_id
1 'polypeptide(L)'
;MTTGMDTLAPVKLPDDIQRRLNVYKAVGALLLIAVWGWFALAKNDQTPIFVYLNIAVHESGHVLFRPFGELTMLIMGSGFEVLFPFAVGLVFLVRKRDVVSTAVSWGWSASALASAATYIADADDGRLALLGATGPDTAGDWERILGEQFFDKVYLADSIAGMVRTFGFVLWFVAMGLATWVIVRNGRQERTAVEVSRPRATATPNSPVPALDDEQMWR
;
A
#
# COMPACT_ATOMS: atom_id res chain seq x y z
N MET A 1 16.47 -29.83 -31.97
CA MET A 1 15.70 -28.63 -32.35
C MET A 1 14.94 -28.16 -31.12
N THR A 2 15.50 -27.24 -30.35
CA THR A 2 14.82 -26.57 -29.23
C THR A 2 14.50 -25.16 -29.68
N THR A 3 13.25 -24.91 -30.00
CA THR A 3 12.68 -23.62 -30.38
C THR A 3 12.85 -22.67 -29.20
N GLY A 4 13.73 -21.67 -29.36
CA GLY A 4 13.81 -20.56 -28.43
C GLY A 4 12.49 -19.79 -28.45
N MET A 5 11.81 -19.73 -27.32
CA MET A 5 10.73 -18.76 -27.15
C MET A 5 11.40 -17.38 -27.09
N ASP A 6 11.39 -16.66 -28.19
CA ASP A 6 11.72 -15.25 -28.24
C ASP A 6 10.82 -14.52 -27.24
N THR A 7 11.41 -14.15 -26.12
CA THR A 7 10.76 -13.29 -25.13
C THR A 7 10.59 -11.93 -25.79
N LEU A 8 9.38 -11.66 -26.29
CA LEU A 8 9.02 -10.36 -26.86
C LEU A 8 9.42 -9.28 -25.84
N ALA A 9 10.35 -8.42 -26.23
CA ALA A 9 10.82 -7.33 -25.39
C ALA A 9 9.61 -6.50 -24.93
N PRO A 10 9.54 -6.11 -23.65
CA PRO A 10 8.38 -5.37 -23.14
C PRO A 10 8.19 -4.09 -23.93
N VAL A 11 6.99 -3.91 -24.49
CA VAL A 11 6.63 -2.72 -25.26
C VAL A 11 6.81 -1.49 -24.37
N LYS A 12 7.76 -0.62 -24.73
CA LYS A 12 7.96 0.67 -24.07
C LYS A 12 6.97 1.67 -24.65
N LEU A 13 6.09 2.19 -23.80
CA LEU A 13 5.20 3.28 -24.18
C LEU A 13 6.00 4.58 -24.31
N PRO A 14 5.51 5.54 -25.11
CA PRO A 14 6.00 6.92 -25.09
C PRO A 14 6.03 7.49 -23.66
N ASP A 15 7.07 8.27 -23.34
CA ASP A 15 7.33 8.77 -21.99
C ASP A 15 6.18 9.64 -21.44
N ASP A 16 5.49 10.39 -22.29
CA ASP A 16 4.33 11.20 -21.94
C ASP A 16 3.13 10.35 -21.52
N ILE A 17 2.88 9.24 -22.23
CA ILE A 17 1.82 8.29 -21.90
C ILE A 17 2.16 7.58 -20.59
N GLN A 18 3.40 7.11 -20.43
CA GLN A 18 3.84 6.42 -19.22
C GLN A 18 3.72 7.32 -17.98
N ARG A 19 4.06 8.61 -18.12
CA ARG A 19 3.94 9.59 -17.04
C ARG A 19 2.49 9.85 -16.64
N ARG A 20 1.59 10.07 -17.61
CA ARG A 20 0.15 10.25 -17.34
C ARG A 20 -0.44 9.03 -16.66
N LEU A 21 -0.07 7.83 -17.12
CA LEU A 21 -0.49 6.58 -16.51
C LEU A 21 -0.05 6.48 -15.04
N ASN A 22 1.20 6.87 -14.73
CA ASN A 22 1.68 6.87 -13.35
C ASN A 22 0.91 7.86 -12.46
N VAL A 23 0.51 9.02 -12.98
CA VAL A 23 -0.35 9.97 -12.24
C VAL A 23 -1.72 9.36 -12.00
N TYR A 24 -2.36 8.76 -13.00
CA TYR A 24 -3.66 8.12 -12.83
C TYR A 24 -3.62 6.98 -11.83
N LYS A 25 -2.57 6.14 -11.87
CA LYS A 25 -2.33 5.11 -10.85
C LYS A 25 -2.19 5.71 -9.46
N ALA A 26 -1.43 6.80 -9.31
CA ALA A 26 -1.22 7.45 -8.02
C ALA A 26 -2.50 8.10 -7.48
N VAL A 27 -3.31 8.73 -8.34
CA VAL A 27 -4.64 9.28 -7.97
C VAL A 27 -5.58 8.16 -7.55
N GLY A 28 -5.65 7.07 -8.34
CA GLY A 28 -6.45 5.90 -8.00
C GLY A 28 -6.02 5.28 -6.66
N ALA A 29 -4.71 5.13 -6.45
CA ALA A 29 -4.16 4.65 -5.18
C ALA A 29 -4.51 5.57 -4.01
N LEU A 30 -4.38 6.89 -4.17
CA LEU A 30 -4.72 7.86 -3.13
C LEU A 30 -6.20 7.75 -2.72
N LEU A 31 -7.10 7.68 -3.69
CA LEU A 31 -8.54 7.54 -3.43
C LEU A 31 -8.85 6.21 -2.74
N LEU A 32 -8.28 5.11 -3.23
CA LEU A 32 -8.45 3.78 -2.65
C LEU A 32 -8.00 3.76 -1.18
N ILE A 33 -6.79 4.26 -0.92
CA ILE A 33 -6.20 4.33 0.43
C ILE A 33 -7.04 5.22 1.34
N ALA A 34 -7.50 6.38 0.84
CA ALA A 34 -8.33 7.30 1.61
C ALA A 34 -9.68 6.67 2.01
N VAL A 35 -10.36 6.02 1.06
CA VAL A 35 -11.67 5.42 1.31
C VAL A 35 -11.55 4.25 2.29
N TRP A 36 -10.69 3.25 2.02
CA TRP A 36 -10.61 2.11 2.93
C TRP A 36 -10.09 2.51 4.31
N GLY A 37 -9.19 3.50 4.38
CA GLY A 37 -8.53 3.85 5.63
C GLY A 37 -9.47 4.64 6.52
N TRP A 38 -10.32 5.46 5.90
CA TRP A 38 -11.43 6.11 6.59
C TRP A 38 -12.35 5.09 7.25
N PHE A 39 -12.78 4.06 6.52
CA PHE A 39 -13.61 3.00 7.11
C PHE A 39 -12.88 2.29 8.26
N ALA A 40 -11.68 1.74 8.00
CA ALA A 40 -10.96 0.94 8.97
C ALA A 40 -10.54 1.73 10.23
N LEU A 41 -9.95 2.91 10.06
CA LEU A 41 -9.35 3.68 11.15
C LEU A 41 -10.33 4.67 11.80
N ALA A 42 -11.15 5.37 11.01
CA ALA A 42 -12.02 6.43 11.52
C ALA A 42 -13.44 5.96 11.86
N LYS A 43 -13.99 5.00 11.11
CA LYS A 43 -15.32 4.42 11.39
C LYS A 43 -15.25 3.14 12.22
N ASN A 44 -14.04 2.62 12.43
CA ASN A 44 -13.81 1.33 13.07
C ASN A 44 -14.61 0.20 12.40
N ASP A 45 -14.76 0.29 11.09
CA ASP A 45 -15.53 -0.63 10.28
C ASP A 45 -14.68 -1.04 9.09
N GLN A 46 -14.48 -2.34 8.88
CA GLN A 46 -13.61 -2.81 7.82
C GLN A 46 -14.41 -3.13 6.57
N THR A 47 -13.87 -2.73 5.42
CA THR A 47 -14.46 -3.14 4.14
C THR A 47 -14.37 -4.67 4.00
N PRO A 48 -15.44 -5.37 3.54
CA PRO A 48 -15.52 -6.82 3.62
C PRO A 48 -14.34 -7.56 2.97
N ILE A 49 -13.85 -7.07 1.83
CA ILE A 49 -12.70 -7.69 1.15
C ILE A 49 -11.42 -7.63 2.00
N PHE A 50 -11.21 -6.55 2.74
CA PHE A 50 -10.06 -6.39 3.63
C PHE A 50 -10.18 -7.27 4.87
N VAL A 51 -11.39 -7.47 5.39
CA VAL A 51 -11.63 -8.43 6.49
C VAL A 51 -11.13 -9.82 6.09
N TYR A 52 -11.62 -10.37 4.96
CA TYR A 52 -11.23 -11.71 4.54
C TYR A 52 -9.75 -11.82 4.18
N LEU A 53 -9.20 -10.80 3.52
CA LEU A 53 -7.78 -10.78 3.16
C LEU A 53 -6.89 -10.74 4.40
N ASN A 54 -7.23 -9.91 5.37
CA ASN A 54 -6.52 -9.80 6.64
C ASN A 54 -6.58 -11.11 7.42
N ILE A 55 -7.76 -11.72 7.56
CA ILE A 55 -7.91 -13.02 8.22
C ILE A 55 -7.07 -14.08 7.52
N ALA A 56 -7.08 -14.15 6.19
CA ALA A 56 -6.26 -15.14 5.47
C ALA A 56 -4.76 -14.98 5.75
N VAL A 57 -4.26 -13.73 5.83
CA VAL A 57 -2.87 -13.47 6.19
C VAL A 57 -2.61 -13.77 7.66
N HIS A 58 -3.54 -13.43 8.57
CA HIS A 58 -3.46 -13.73 10.00
C HIS A 58 -3.27 -15.23 10.26
N GLU A 59 -4.15 -16.06 9.69
CA GLU A 59 -4.07 -17.53 9.81
C GLU A 59 -2.78 -18.09 9.19
N SER A 60 -2.33 -17.50 8.08
CA SER A 60 -1.03 -17.84 7.49
C SER A 60 0.13 -17.53 8.43
N GLY A 61 0.02 -16.47 9.23
CA GLY A 61 0.94 -16.12 10.31
C GLY A 61 1.03 -17.23 11.35
N HIS A 62 -0.10 -17.72 11.85
CA HIS A 62 -0.11 -18.86 12.76
C HIS A 62 0.58 -20.09 12.17
N VAL A 63 0.23 -20.47 10.93
CA VAL A 63 0.81 -21.65 10.27
C VAL A 63 2.34 -21.50 10.12
N LEU A 64 2.81 -20.34 9.69
CA LEU A 64 4.23 -20.08 9.45
C LEU A 64 5.04 -20.06 10.76
N PHE A 65 4.45 -19.52 11.84
CA PHE A 65 5.15 -19.32 13.11
C PHE A 65 4.88 -20.39 14.18
N ARG A 66 4.04 -21.38 13.87
CA ARG A 66 3.78 -22.55 14.74
C ARG A 66 5.05 -23.24 15.27
N PRO A 67 6.15 -23.41 14.50
CA PRO A 67 7.36 -24.06 15.01
C PRO A 67 8.12 -23.25 16.09
N PHE A 68 7.80 -21.97 16.28
CA PHE A 68 8.53 -21.05 17.17
C PHE A 68 7.88 -20.89 18.55
N GLY A 69 6.98 -21.81 18.92
CA GLY A 69 6.27 -21.81 20.19
C GLY A 69 4.94 -21.06 20.14
N GLU A 70 4.09 -21.34 21.14
CA GLU A 70 2.70 -20.88 21.15
C GLU A 70 2.57 -19.36 21.24
N LEU A 71 3.28 -18.72 22.16
CA LEU A 71 3.25 -17.26 22.29
C LEU A 71 3.63 -16.55 20.98
N THR A 72 4.72 -16.99 20.34
CA THR A 72 5.17 -16.46 19.05
C THR A 72 4.12 -16.67 17.98
N MET A 73 3.55 -17.87 17.89
CA MET A 73 2.50 -18.19 16.93
C MET A 73 1.28 -17.27 17.11
N LEU A 74 0.81 -17.04 18.33
CA LEU A 74 -0.35 -16.18 18.62
C LEU A 74 -0.05 -14.72 18.24
N ILE A 75 1.09 -14.17 18.69
CA ILE A 75 1.52 -12.80 18.33
C ILE A 75 1.62 -12.63 16.81
N MET A 76 2.12 -13.67 16.13
CA MET A 76 2.36 -13.63 14.69
C MET A 76 1.11 -13.80 13.84
N GLY A 77 -0.07 -14.07 14.41
CA GLY A 77 -1.33 -13.90 13.69
C GLY A 77 -1.47 -12.44 13.23
N SER A 78 -1.73 -11.53 14.19
CA SER A 78 -1.88 -10.10 13.90
C SER A 78 -0.55 -9.46 13.46
N GLY A 79 0.58 -9.97 13.97
CA GLY A 79 1.90 -9.51 13.57
C GLY A 79 2.18 -9.73 12.08
N PHE A 80 1.87 -10.92 11.55
CA PHE A 80 2.08 -11.21 10.14
C PHE A 80 1.07 -10.49 9.24
N GLU A 81 -0.17 -10.32 9.70
CA GLU A 81 -1.19 -9.50 9.05
C GLU A 81 -0.67 -8.09 8.70
N VAL A 82 0.07 -7.47 9.62
CA VAL A 82 0.68 -6.14 9.43
C VAL A 82 1.99 -6.21 8.65
N LEU A 83 2.88 -7.14 9.02
CA LEU A 83 4.25 -7.20 8.49
C LEU A 83 4.30 -7.63 7.03
N PHE A 84 3.42 -8.53 6.61
CA PHE A 84 3.39 -9.03 5.24
C PHE A 84 3.19 -7.89 4.21
N PRO A 85 2.10 -7.11 4.26
CA PRO A 85 1.91 -5.99 3.32
C PRO A 85 2.98 -4.91 3.49
N PHE A 86 3.47 -4.68 4.71
CA PHE A 86 4.55 -3.72 4.94
C PHE A 86 5.84 -4.13 4.21
N ALA A 87 6.25 -5.39 4.34
CA ALA A 87 7.44 -5.95 3.69
C ALA A 87 7.29 -5.97 2.16
N VAL A 88 6.11 -6.32 1.65
CA VAL A 88 5.81 -6.22 0.21
C VAL A 88 5.99 -4.79 -0.30
N GLY A 89 5.46 -3.80 0.44
CA GLY A 89 5.67 -2.38 0.13
C GLY A 89 7.15 -1.97 0.13
N LEU A 90 7.93 -2.47 1.10
CA LEU A 90 9.37 -2.24 1.19
C LEU A 90 10.13 -2.83 -0.02
N VAL A 91 9.76 -4.04 -0.47
CA VAL A 91 10.34 -4.66 -1.66
C VAL A 91 10.04 -3.82 -2.91
N PHE A 92 8.81 -3.33 -3.08
CA PHE A 92 8.47 -2.42 -4.19
C PHE A 92 9.30 -1.14 -4.15
N LEU A 93 9.52 -0.58 -2.97
CA LEU A 93 10.30 0.64 -2.80
C LEU A 93 11.77 0.42 -3.15
N VAL A 94 12.39 -0.61 -2.58
CA VAL A 94 13.84 -0.83 -2.69
C VAL A 94 14.24 -1.46 -4.02
N ARG A 95 13.47 -2.46 -4.50
CA ARG A 95 13.85 -3.26 -5.68
C ARG A 95 13.25 -2.75 -6.98
N LYS A 96 12.06 -2.14 -6.93
CA LYS A 96 11.34 -1.66 -8.13
C LYS A 96 11.29 -0.14 -8.22
N ARG A 97 11.57 0.58 -7.13
CA ARG A 97 11.35 2.03 -6.99
C ARG A 97 9.93 2.44 -7.38
N ASP A 98 8.97 1.53 -7.15
CA ASP A 98 7.56 1.74 -7.45
C ASP A 98 6.84 2.30 -6.22
N VAL A 99 6.83 3.62 -6.13
CA VAL A 99 6.27 4.34 -4.98
C VAL A 99 4.75 4.20 -4.90
N VAL A 100 4.06 4.00 -6.02
CA VAL A 100 2.60 3.83 -6.02
C VAL A 100 2.25 2.48 -5.41
N SER A 101 2.92 1.41 -5.83
CA SER A 101 2.73 0.07 -5.25
C SER A 101 3.13 0.04 -3.77
N THR A 102 4.19 0.76 -3.37
CA THR A 102 4.53 0.93 -1.94
C THR A 102 3.41 1.62 -1.16
N ALA A 103 2.84 2.71 -1.69
CA ALA A 103 1.75 3.43 -1.03
C ALA A 103 0.53 2.53 -0.80
N VAL A 104 0.13 1.75 -1.83
CA VAL A 104 -1.01 0.81 -1.71
C VAL A 104 -0.74 -0.26 -0.66
N SER A 105 0.44 -0.89 -0.68
CA SER A 105 0.79 -1.93 0.29
C SER A 105 0.88 -1.41 1.73
N TRP A 106 1.42 -0.21 1.93
CA TRP A 106 1.46 0.41 3.26
C TRP A 106 0.07 0.89 3.71
N GLY A 107 -0.78 1.33 2.79
CA GLY A 107 -2.19 1.60 3.07
C GLY A 107 -2.95 0.34 3.51
N TRP A 108 -2.63 -0.82 2.95
CA TRP A 108 -3.16 -2.12 3.41
C TRP A 108 -2.62 -2.46 4.81
N SER A 109 -1.32 -2.32 5.04
CA SER A 109 -0.72 -2.51 6.37
C SER A 109 -1.33 -1.60 7.44
N ALA A 110 -1.73 -0.37 7.09
CA ALA A 110 -2.48 0.51 7.98
C ALA A 110 -3.90 0.00 8.31
N SER A 111 -4.58 -0.61 7.34
CA SER A 111 -5.86 -1.31 7.59
C SER A 111 -5.68 -2.53 8.48
N ALA A 112 -4.59 -3.28 8.30
CA ALA A 112 -4.24 -4.42 9.16
C ALA A 112 -3.95 -3.98 10.61
N LEU A 113 -3.28 -2.84 10.80
CA LEU A 113 -3.10 -2.24 12.13
C LEU A 113 -4.45 -1.87 12.78
N ALA A 114 -5.41 -1.36 12.00
CA ALA A 114 -6.75 -1.10 12.51
C ALA A 114 -7.46 -2.39 12.94
N SER A 115 -7.31 -3.46 12.14
CA SER A 115 -7.78 -4.82 12.44
C SER A 115 -7.24 -5.33 13.76
N ALA A 116 -5.92 -5.33 13.89
CA ALA A 116 -5.21 -5.78 15.06
C ALA A 116 -5.60 -4.96 16.29
N ALA A 117 -5.75 -3.64 16.16
CA ALA A 117 -6.21 -2.80 17.27
C ALA A 117 -7.62 -3.19 17.75
N THR A 118 -8.55 -3.44 16.84
CA THR A 118 -9.91 -3.88 17.20
C THR A 118 -9.89 -5.25 17.88
N TYR A 119 -9.06 -6.17 17.39
CA TYR A 119 -8.93 -7.50 17.96
C TYR A 119 -8.24 -7.49 19.34
N ILE A 120 -7.24 -6.63 19.54
CA ILE A 120 -6.58 -6.43 20.84
C ILE A 120 -7.56 -5.83 21.86
N ALA A 121 -8.36 -4.84 21.46
CA ALA A 121 -9.33 -4.21 22.35
C ALA A 121 -10.39 -5.20 22.85
N ASP A 122 -10.70 -6.22 22.06
CA ASP A 122 -11.66 -7.27 22.41
C ASP A 122 -11.08 -8.34 23.36
N ALA A 123 -9.80 -8.26 23.74
CA ALA A 123 -9.16 -9.28 24.58
C ALA A 123 -9.82 -9.51 25.95
N ASP A 124 -10.57 -8.53 26.48
CA ASP A 124 -11.33 -8.66 27.75
C ASP A 124 -12.70 -9.31 27.55
N ASP A 125 -13.33 -9.04 26.41
CA ASP A 125 -14.69 -9.47 26.08
C ASP A 125 -14.71 -10.83 25.34
N GLY A 126 -13.64 -11.18 24.62
CA GLY A 126 -13.47 -12.44 23.90
C GLY A 126 -14.51 -12.71 22.81
N ARG A 127 -15.15 -11.65 22.27
CA ARG A 127 -16.28 -11.78 21.33
C ARG A 127 -15.83 -12.00 19.89
N LEU A 128 -14.62 -11.59 19.54
CA LEU A 128 -13.99 -11.70 18.23
C LEU A 128 -13.15 -12.98 18.17
N ALA A 129 -13.84 -14.12 18.14
CA ALA A 129 -13.23 -15.38 17.73
C ALA A 129 -13.05 -15.37 16.19
N LEU A 130 -11.80 -15.27 15.71
CA LEU A 130 -11.50 -15.43 14.28
C LEU A 130 -11.82 -16.86 13.82
N LEU A 131 -11.83 -17.10 12.49
CA LEU A 131 -12.32 -18.36 11.89
C LEU A 131 -11.64 -19.64 12.45
N GLY A 132 -10.46 -19.54 13.07
CA GLY A 132 -9.78 -20.63 13.77
C GLY A 132 -10.28 -20.93 15.19
N ALA A 133 -10.97 -20.00 15.86
CA ALA A 133 -11.53 -20.16 17.21
C ALA A 133 -12.98 -20.69 17.14
N THR A 134 -13.16 -21.86 16.53
CA THR A 134 -14.44 -22.57 16.46
C THR A 134 -14.49 -23.70 17.47
N GLY A 135 -14.66 -23.37 18.75
CA GLY A 135 -14.92 -24.36 19.80
C GLY A 135 -15.54 -23.75 21.07
N PRO A 136 -16.19 -24.56 21.94
CA PRO A 136 -16.85 -24.08 23.16
C PRO A 136 -15.89 -23.45 24.18
N ASP A 137 -14.58 -23.72 24.05
CA ASP A 137 -13.50 -23.29 24.95
C ASP A 137 -12.42 -22.47 24.22
N THR A 138 -12.69 -21.92 23.03
CA THR A 138 -11.66 -21.27 22.20
C THR A 138 -11.52 -19.79 22.50
N ALA A 139 -10.68 -19.48 23.48
CA ALA A 139 -10.18 -18.12 23.71
C ALA A 139 -9.44 -17.59 22.47
N GLY A 140 -9.65 -16.30 22.15
CA GLY A 140 -8.97 -15.61 21.05
C GLY A 140 -7.47 -15.42 21.31
N ASP A 141 -6.68 -15.08 20.28
CA ASP A 141 -5.23 -14.92 20.42
C ASP A 141 -4.88 -13.90 21.51
N TRP A 142 -5.50 -12.72 21.46
CA TRP A 142 -5.20 -11.63 22.39
C TRP A 142 -5.79 -11.85 23.78
N GLU A 143 -6.90 -12.57 23.90
CA GLU A 143 -7.42 -13.05 25.19
C GLU A 143 -6.38 -13.96 25.86
N ARG A 144 -5.78 -14.89 25.10
CA ARG A 144 -4.74 -15.80 25.63
C ARG A 144 -3.44 -15.06 25.94
N ILE A 145 -2.99 -14.18 25.03
CA ILE A 145 -1.77 -13.39 25.19
C ILE A 145 -1.89 -12.49 26.43
N LEU A 146 -2.93 -11.67 26.52
CA LEU A 146 -3.08 -10.72 27.63
C LEU A 146 -3.69 -11.35 28.88
N GLY A 147 -4.33 -12.51 28.78
CA GLY A 147 -4.89 -13.24 29.91
C GLY A 147 -3.88 -14.00 30.75
N GLU A 148 -4.39 -14.76 31.71
CA GLU A 148 -3.62 -15.52 32.71
C GLU A 148 -2.64 -16.51 32.07
N GLN A 149 -2.88 -16.95 30.83
CA GLN A 149 -2.03 -17.92 30.15
C GLN A 149 -0.59 -17.41 29.93
N PHE A 150 -0.41 -16.12 29.62
CA PHE A 150 0.92 -15.57 29.33
C PHE A 150 1.29 -14.34 30.16
N PHE A 151 0.47 -13.28 30.15
CA PHE A 151 0.88 -12.01 30.74
C PHE A 151 0.06 -11.54 31.94
N ASP A 152 -1.19 -11.99 32.08
CA ASP A 152 -2.13 -11.55 33.14
C ASP A 152 -2.27 -10.02 33.22
N LYS A 153 -2.49 -9.40 32.05
CA LYS A 153 -2.53 -7.96 31.80
C LYS A 153 -3.65 -7.54 30.85
N VAL A 154 -4.81 -8.20 30.93
CA VAL A 154 -6.01 -7.87 30.12
C VAL A 154 -6.40 -6.39 30.26
N TYR A 155 -6.20 -5.80 31.44
CA TYR A 155 -6.44 -4.36 31.69
C TYR A 155 -5.61 -3.40 30.81
N LEU A 156 -4.57 -3.88 30.12
CA LEU A 156 -3.80 -3.10 29.15
C LEU A 156 -4.36 -3.15 27.73
N ALA A 157 -5.36 -3.99 27.45
CA ALA A 157 -5.91 -4.23 26.12
C ALA A 157 -6.25 -2.92 25.39
N ASP A 158 -7.07 -2.06 25.98
CA ASP A 158 -7.47 -0.78 25.39
C ASP A 158 -6.28 0.16 25.13
N SER A 159 -5.29 0.17 26.02
CA SER A 159 -4.09 1.00 25.88
C SER A 159 -3.21 0.53 24.73
N ILE A 160 -2.99 -0.79 24.62
CA ILE A 160 -2.24 -1.41 23.53
C ILE A 160 -3.00 -1.20 22.21
N ALA A 161 -4.31 -1.45 22.19
CA ALA A 161 -5.17 -1.22 21.03
C ALA A 161 -5.10 0.24 20.54
N GLY A 162 -5.18 1.20 21.46
CA GLY A 162 -5.05 2.63 21.14
C GLY A 162 -3.68 2.97 20.53
N MET A 163 -2.61 2.38 21.04
CA MET A 163 -1.26 2.55 20.49
C MET A 163 -1.13 1.96 19.08
N VAL A 164 -1.60 0.73 18.89
CA VAL A 164 -1.59 0.04 17.58
C VAL A 164 -2.43 0.84 16.56
N ARG A 165 -3.60 1.34 16.97
CA ARG A 165 -4.44 2.19 16.13
C ARG A 165 -3.76 3.51 15.76
N THR A 166 -3.00 4.11 16.70
CA THR A 166 -2.21 5.32 16.43
C THR A 166 -1.16 5.06 15.36
N PHE A 167 -0.43 3.94 15.43
CA PHE A 167 0.49 3.55 14.37
C PHE A 167 -0.23 3.32 13.03
N GLY A 168 -1.45 2.76 13.07
CA GLY A 168 -2.32 2.65 11.89
C GLY A 168 -2.59 4.01 11.23
N PHE A 169 -2.98 5.03 12.00
CA PHE A 169 -3.16 6.40 11.49
C PHE A 169 -1.88 6.97 10.90
N VAL A 170 -0.74 6.84 11.59
CA VAL A 170 0.56 7.33 11.09
C VAL A 170 0.90 6.69 9.75
N LEU A 171 0.81 5.36 9.65
CA LEU A 171 1.14 4.64 8.43
C LEU A 171 0.16 4.96 7.29
N TRP A 172 -1.12 5.16 7.61
CA TRP A 172 -2.12 5.60 6.64
C TRP A 172 -1.79 6.97 6.03
N PHE A 173 -1.42 7.95 6.86
CA PHE A 173 -1.00 9.27 6.36
C PHE A 173 0.31 9.19 5.57
N VAL A 174 1.26 8.35 5.97
CA VAL A 174 2.49 8.11 5.20
C VAL A 174 2.15 7.56 3.81
N ALA A 175 1.26 6.56 3.73
CA ALA A 175 0.81 5.97 2.46
C ALA A 175 0.13 7.01 1.55
N MET A 176 -0.77 7.83 2.09
CA MET A 176 -1.40 8.93 1.34
C MET A 176 -0.36 9.99 0.89
N GLY A 177 0.61 10.28 1.75
CA GLY A 177 1.71 11.21 1.46
C GLY A 177 2.57 10.72 0.29
N LEU A 178 2.89 9.42 0.23
CA LEU A 178 3.62 8.82 -0.89
C LEU A 178 2.86 8.93 -2.22
N ALA A 179 1.57 8.59 -2.22
CA ALA A 179 0.74 8.71 -3.43
C ALA A 179 0.63 10.17 -3.90
N THR A 180 0.43 11.11 -2.96
CA THR A 180 0.38 12.55 -3.23
C THR A 180 1.71 13.07 -3.77
N TRP A 181 2.83 12.63 -3.20
CA TRP A 181 4.17 13.01 -3.66
C TRP A 181 4.42 12.59 -5.12
N VAL A 182 3.98 11.39 -5.51
CA VAL A 182 4.08 10.93 -6.92
C VAL A 182 3.28 11.86 -7.85
N ILE A 183 2.07 12.25 -7.46
CA ILE A 183 1.22 13.17 -8.25
C ILE A 183 1.93 14.53 -8.42
N VAL A 184 2.40 15.12 -7.32
CA VAL A 184 3.05 16.44 -7.33
C VAL A 184 4.36 16.41 -8.12
N ARG A 185 5.20 15.38 -7.93
CA ARG A 185 6.48 15.24 -8.64
C ARG A 185 6.29 15.14 -10.15
N ASN A 186 5.36 14.31 -10.60
CA ASN A 186 5.08 14.16 -12.03
C ASN A 186 4.47 15.45 -12.61
N GLY A 187 3.55 16.10 -11.90
CA GLY A 187 2.95 17.37 -12.31
C GLY A 187 3.99 18.50 -12.51
N ARG A 188 5.00 18.57 -11.64
CA ARG A 188 6.12 19.52 -11.80
C ARG A 188 6.95 19.21 -13.04
N GLN A 189 7.25 17.94 -13.30
CA GLN A 189 8.01 17.53 -14.48
C GLN A 189 7.27 17.82 -15.79
N GLU A 190 5.94 17.66 -15.84
CA GLU A 190 5.17 18.01 -17.04
C GLU A 190 5.26 19.50 -17.36
N ARG A 191 5.10 20.35 -16.34
CA ARG A 191 5.14 21.81 -16.49
C ARG A 191 6.48 22.27 -17.02
N THR A 192 7.57 21.75 -16.47
CA THR A 192 8.93 22.06 -16.94
C THR A 192 9.16 21.59 -18.38
N ALA A 193 8.71 20.39 -18.75
CA ALA A 193 8.85 19.89 -20.12
C ALA A 193 8.07 20.77 -21.13
N VAL A 194 6.83 21.12 -20.80
CA VAL A 194 6.01 22.03 -21.62
C VAL A 194 6.66 23.41 -21.73
N GLU A 195 7.24 23.94 -20.65
CA GLU A 195 7.92 25.23 -20.67
C GLU A 195 9.17 25.24 -21.55
N VAL A 196 9.96 24.16 -21.53
CA VAL A 196 11.15 24.01 -22.41
C VAL A 196 10.75 23.87 -23.88
N SER A 197 9.66 23.16 -24.18
CA SER A 197 9.19 22.92 -25.56
C SER A 197 8.37 24.07 -26.14
N ARG A 198 7.94 25.05 -25.34
CA ARG A 198 7.18 26.20 -25.83
C ARG A 198 8.06 27.05 -26.76
N PRO A 199 7.55 27.50 -27.93
CA PRO A 199 8.27 28.43 -28.78
C PRO A 199 8.65 29.66 -27.96
N ARG A 200 9.94 30.00 -27.92
CA ARG A 200 10.39 31.25 -27.30
C ARG A 200 9.78 32.40 -28.10
N ALA A 201 8.93 33.21 -27.45
CA ALA A 201 8.30 34.38 -28.06
C ALA A 201 9.31 35.40 -28.63
N THR A 202 10.59 35.26 -28.28
CA THR A 202 11.70 36.13 -28.72
C THR A 202 12.61 35.48 -29.77
N ALA A 203 12.27 34.31 -30.32
CA ALA A 203 13.03 33.73 -31.41
C ALA A 203 12.71 34.47 -32.72
N THR A 204 13.24 35.69 -32.88
CA THR A 204 13.38 36.28 -34.21
C THR A 204 14.32 35.40 -35.03
N PRO A 205 13.94 34.94 -36.22
CA PRO A 205 14.84 34.22 -37.11
C PRO A 205 16.13 35.03 -37.26
N ASN A 206 17.30 34.40 -37.07
CA ASN A 206 18.60 35.06 -37.28
C ASN A 206 18.81 35.48 -38.74
N SER A 207 17.90 35.09 -39.63
CA SER A 207 17.93 35.37 -41.06
C SER A 207 16.49 35.36 -41.58
N PRO A 208 16.12 36.21 -42.56
CA PRO A 208 14.88 36.07 -43.30
C PRO A 208 14.80 34.64 -43.83
N VAL A 209 13.70 33.94 -43.56
CA VAL A 209 13.46 32.63 -44.17
C VAL A 209 13.43 32.87 -45.68
N PRO A 210 14.36 32.30 -46.47
CA PRO A 210 14.33 32.45 -47.91
C PRO A 210 12.98 31.92 -48.41
N ALA A 211 12.32 32.66 -49.29
CA ALA A 211 11.12 32.14 -49.95
C ALA A 211 11.55 30.90 -50.73
N LEU A 212 11.03 29.74 -50.35
CA LEU A 212 11.15 28.53 -51.16
C LEU A 212 10.37 28.78 -52.44
N ASP A 213 11.08 28.85 -53.55
CA ASP A 213 10.48 28.89 -54.88
C ASP A 213 9.91 27.49 -55.20
N ASP A 214 8.78 27.46 -55.91
CA ASP A 214 8.07 26.23 -56.27
C ASP A 214 8.98 25.20 -56.97
N GLU A 215 10.00 25.63 -57.73
CA GLU A 215 10.98 24.73 -58.34
C GLU A 215 11.87 23.99 -57.32
N GLN A 216 12.14 24.58 -56.16
CA GLN A 216 12.97 23.95 -55.11
C GLN A 216 12.19 22.93 -54.29
N MET A 217 10.86 23.00 -54.29
CA MET A 217 10.01 22.12 -53.48
C MET A 217 9.76 20.75 -54.15
N TRP A 218 9.98 20.65 -55.47
CA TRP A 218 9.68 19.45 -56.28
C TRP A 218 10.91 18.79 -56.93
N ARG A 219 12.14 19.22 -56.60
CA ARG A 219 13.39 18.53 -56.98
C ARG A 219 13.85 17.59 -55.87
#